data_AF-A0A2R5ENP3-F1
#
_entry.id   AF-A0A2R5ENP3-F1
#
_cell.length_a   1.000
_cell.length_b   1.000
_cell.length_c   1.000
_cell.angle_alpha   90.00
_cell.angle_beta   90.00
_cell.angle_gamma   90.00
#
_symmetry.space_group_name_H-M   'P 1'
#
loop_
_entity.id
_entity.type
_entity.pdbx_description
1 polymer ?
#
loop_
_entity_poly.entity_id
_entity_poly.type
_entity_poly.pdbx_seq_one_letter_code
_entity_poly.pdbx_strand_id
1 'polypeptide(L)'
;MYLATIASINPELYEAASIDGANRFQQMKAITWPVVKTTAAILLILAVGNLMNGGFDQIFNLYNPIVYSHVDIIDTFVYRSAFLDSTGFGFSTTVGVLKSVINFAFLFGANYIVKVVWKEEGL
;
A
#
# COMPACT_ATOMS: atom_id res chain seq x y z
N MET A 1 8.29 -7.34 -9.13
CA MET A 1 9.06 -6.10 -8.89
C MET A 1 10.24 -6.35 -7.98
N TYR A 2 10.06 -6.68 -6.69
CA TYR A 2 11.18 -6.90 -5.75
C TYR A 2 12.23 -7.93 -6.22
N LEU A 3 11.80 -9.13 -6.66
CA LEU A 3 12.72 -10.16 -7.13
C LEU A 3 13.51 -9.72 -8.37
N ALA A 4 12.88 -8.96 -9.27
CA ALA A 4 13.53 -8.43 -10.47
C ALA A 4 14.61 -7.41 -10.11
N THR A 5 14.33 -6.51 -9.16
CA THR A 5 15.31 -5.54 -8.63
C THR A 5 16.47 -6.22 -7.92
N ILE A 6 16.24 -7.33 -7.21
CA ILE A 6 17.32 -8.10 -6.57
C ILE A 6 18.14 -8.85 -7.61
N ALA A 7 17.49 -9.42 -8.64
CA ALA A 7 18.17 -10.13 -9.72
C ALA A 7 19.03 -9.22 -10.61
N SER A 8 18.78 -7.90 -10.61
CA SER A 8 19.65 -6.94 -11.31
C SER A 8 20.92 -6.56 -10.54
N ILE A 9 21.08 -7.01 -9.28
CA ILE A 9 22.30 -6.73 -8.49
C ILE A 9 23.44 -7.59 -9.04
N ASN A 10 24.60 -6.97 -9.31
CA ASN A 10 25.81 -7.69 -9.73
C ASN A 10 26.19 -8.75 -8.66
N PRO A 11 26.25 -10.06 -9.00
CA PRO A 11 26.65 -11.12 -8.08
C PRO A 11 28.03 -10.90 -7.43
N GLU A 12 28.96 -10.24 -8.12
CA GLU A 12 30.31 -9.95 -7.63
C GLU A 12 30.29 -9.17 -6.30
N LEU A 13 29.26 -8.34 -6.06
CA LEU A 13 29.12 -7.60 -4.79
C LEU A 13 28.89 -8.54 -3.61
N TYR A 14 28.13 -9.63 -3.81
CA TYR A 14 27.88 -10.62 -2.76
C TYR A 14 29.07 -11.55 -2.57
N GLU A 15 29.80 -11.87 -3.65
CA GLU A 15 31.02 -12.67 -3.60
C GLU A 15 32.12 -11.91 -2.85
N ALA A 16 32.36 -10.64 -3.19
CA ALA A 16 33.31 -9.78 -2.49
C ALA A 16 32.96 -9.65 -1.00
N ALA A 17 31.69 -9.38 -0.67
CA ALA A 17 31.26 -9.30 0.72
C ALA A 17 31.42 -10.64 1.47
N SER A 18 31.27 -11.78 0.78
CA SER A 18 31.52 -13.10 1.37
C SER A 18 33.00 -13.34 1.64
N ILE A 19 33.88 -12.88 0.75
CA ILE A 19 35.35 -12.91 0.93
C ILE A 19 35.75 -12.05 2.15
N ASP A 20 35.10 -10.90 2.33
CA ASP A 20 35.27 -10.01 3.49
C ASP A 20 34.64 -10.56 4.79
N GLY A 21 34.03 -11.75 4.76
CA GLY A 21 33.43 -12.41 5.92
C GLY A 21 32.06 -11.88 6.32
N ALA A 22 31.37 -11.14 5.45
CA ALA A 22 30.04 -10.62 5.73
C ALA A 22 28.99 -11.76 5.79
N ASN A 23 28.24 -11.83 6.89
CA ASN A 23 27.12 -12.75 7.04
C ASN A 23 25.89 -12.30 6.20
N ARG A 24 24.89 -13.18 6.05
CA ARG A 24 23.73 -12.89 5.19
C ARG A 24 22.94 -11.63 5.60
N PHE A 25 22.87 -11.34 6.90
CA PHE A 25 22.18 -10.14 7.38
C PHE A 25 22.95 -8.87 7.03
N GLN A 26 24.29 -8.90 7.14
CA GLN A 26 25.16 -7.80 6.72
C GLN A 26 25.06 -7.57 5.21
N GLN A 27 25.07 -8.63 4.40
CA GLN A 27 24.86 -8.55 2.95
C GLN A 27 23.49 -7.94 2.60
N MET A 28 22.43 -8.37 3.30
CA MET A 28 21.09 -7.82 3.11
C MET A 28 21.04 -6.33 3.44
N LYS A 29 21.64 -5.90 4.55
CA LYS A 29 21.61 -4.50 4.99
C LYS A 29 22.51 -3.59 4.15
N ALA A 30 23.68 -4.08 3.72
CA ALA A 30 24.69 -3.28 3.04
C ALA A 30 24.58 -3.31 1.51
N ILE A 31 24.04 -4.38 0.92
CA ILE A 31 23.94 -4.55 -0.54
C ILE A 31 22.48 -4.52 -0.97
N THR A 32 21.64 -5.43 -0.46
CA THR A 32 20.27 -5.61 -0.95
C THR A 32 19.38 -4.42 -0.61
N TRP A 33 19.39 -3.97 0.64
CA TRP A 33 18.51 -2.92 1.13
C TRP A 33 18.74 -1.58 0.43
N PRO A 34 19.98 -1.08 0.24
CA PRO A 34 20.24 0.15 -0.50
C PRO A 34 19.73 0.13 -1.94
N VAL A 35 19.72 -1.03 -2.61
CA VAL A 35 19.23 -1.16 -3.98
C VAL A 35 17.70 -1.26 -4.02
N VAL A 36 17.09 -2.01 -3.11
CA VAL A 36 15.64 -2.26 -3.11
C VAL A 36 14.84 -1.10 -2.51
N LYS A 37 15.46 -0.24 -1.68
CA LYS A 37 14.79 0.85 -0.94
C LYS A 37 13.92 1.74 -1.85
N THR A 38 14.38 2.06 -3.06
CA THR A 38 13.67 2.95 -3.99
C THR A 38 12.43 2.25 -4.57
N THR A 39 12.56 0.99 -4.98
CA THR A 39 11.41 0.18 -5.40
C THR A 39 10.42 -0.03 -4.26
N ALA A 40 10.91 -0.24 -3.04
CA ALA A 40 10.08 -0.38 -1.86
C ALA A 40 9.28 0.89 -1.55
N ALA A 41 9.89 2.06 -1.67
CA ALA A 41 9.23 3.35 -1.48
C ALA A 41 8.09 3.58 -2.48
N ILE A 42 8.32 3.31 -3.78
CA ILE A 42 7.29 3.44 -4.82
C ILE A 42 6.12 2.49 -4.53
N LEU A 43 6.41 1.22 -4.24
CA LEU A 43 5.38 0.22 -3.95
C LEU A 43 4.62 0.52 -2.66
N LEU A 44 5.27 1.13 -1.67
CA LEU A 44 4.61 1.60 -0.45
C LEU A 44 3.60 2.70 -0.75
N ILE A 45 3.97 3.70 -1.57
CA ILE A 45 3.06 4.78 -1.97
C ILE A 45 1.83 4.20 -2.71
N LEU A 46 2.06 3.27 -3.64
CA LEU A 46 0.99 2.61 -4.38
C LEU A 46 0.10 1.74 -3.48
N ALA A 47 0.69 1.05 -2.50
CA ALA A 47 -0.06 0.26 -1.52
C ALA A 47 -0.92 1.17 -0.62
N VAL A 48 -0.39 2.31 -0.18
CA VAL A 48 -1.12 3.29 0.64
C VAL A 48 -2.34 3.85 -0.10
N GLY A 49 -2.22 4.13 -1.39
CA GLY A 49 -3.37 4.55 -2.21
C GLY A 49 -4.51 3.53 -2.27
N ASN A 50 -4.23 2.24 -2.00
CA ASN A 50 -5.21 1.17 -1.97
C ASN A 50 -5.71 0.82 -0.57
N LEU A 51 -5.22 1.43 0.52
CA LEU A 51 -5.56 1.04 1.89
C LEU A 51 -7.05 1.17 2.21
N MET A 52 -7.72 2.20 1.68
CA MET A 52 -9.16 2.36 1.89
C MET A 52 -10.01 1.55 0.91
N ASN A 53 -9.42 0.83 -0.05
CA ASN A 53 -10.16 -0.13 -0.88
C ASN A 53 -10.28 -1.45 -0.11
N GLY A 54 -11.37 -1.59 0.66
CA GLY A 54 -11.60 -2.73 1.54
C GLY A 54 -12.02 -4.04 0.85
N GLY A 55 -11.86 -4.16 -0.47
CA GLY A 55 -12.29 -5.34 -1.22
C GLY A 55 -13.81 -5.44 -1.37
N PHE A 56 -14.45 -4.33 -1.78
CA PHE A 56 -15.90 -4.22 -1.98
C PHE A 56 -16.49 -5.45 -2.67
N ASP A 57 -15.94 -5.87 -3.82
CA ASP A 57 -16.48 -6.98 -4.60
C ASP A 57 -16.51 -8.30 -3.80
N GLN A 58 -15.42 -8.59 -3.07
CA GLN A 58 -15.35 -9.82 -2.27
C GLN A 58 -16.35 -9.77 -1.12
N ILE A 59 -16.40 -8.64 -0.41
CA ILE A 59 -17.28 -8.47 0.75
C ILE A 59 -18.75 -8.47 0.33
N PHE A 60 -19.09 -7.74 -0.73
CA PHE A 60 -20.44 -7.64 -1.26
C PHE A 60 -20.96 -8.99 -1.76
N ASN A 61 -20.12 -9.80 -2.42
CA ASN A 61 -20.51 -11.13 -2.88
C ASN A 61 -20.68 -12.14 -1.74
N LEU A 62 -19.93 -12.00 -0.65
CA LEU A 62 -20.05 -12.86 0.53
C LEU A 62 -21.05 -12.32 1.56
N TYR A 63 -21.78 -11.27 1.21
CA TYR A 63 -22.64 -10.55 2.13
C TYR A 63 -23.91 -11.34 2.42
N ASN A 64 -24.11 -11.71 3.69
CA ASN A 64 -25.33 -12.38 4.13
C ASN A 64 -25.73 -11.93 5.56
N PRO A 65 -26.98 -12.18 6.00
CA PRO A 65 -27.46 -11.72 7.31
C PRO A 65 -26.66 -12.23 8.52
N ILE A 66 -25.95 -13.36 8.38
CA ILE A 66 -25.16 -13.97 9.46
C ILE A 66 -23.84 -13.23 9.64
N VAL A 67 -23.18 -12.80 8.55
CA VAL A 67 -21.88 -12.12 8.59
C VAL A 67 -21.97 -10.59 8.51
N TYR A 68 -23.17 -10.06 8.27
CA TYR A 68 -23.42 -8.64 8.04
C TYR A 68 -22.75 -7.72 9.09
N SER A 69 -22.90 -8.05 10.37
CA SER A 69 -22.40 -7.22 11.48
C SER A 69 -20.87 -7.19 11.62
N HIS A 70 -20.15 -8.07 10.93
CA HIS A 70 -18.70 -8.23 11.05
C HIS A 70 -17.94 -7.87 9.77
N VAL A 71 -18.61 -7.86 8.62
CA VAL A 71 -17.96 -7.67 7.31
C VAL A 71 -18.44 -6.39 6.63
N ASP A 72 -19.29 -5.58 7.28
CA ASP A 72 -19.70 -4.29 6.72
C ASP A 72 -18.54 -3.28 6.72
N ILE A 73 -18.26 -2.75 5.53
CA ILE A 73 -17.24 -1.72 5.31
C ILE A 73 -17.90 -0.43 4.81
N ILE A 74 -17.14 0.67 4.83
CA ILE A 74 -17.63 1.98 4.38
C ILE A 74 -18.23 1.89 2.96
N ASP A 75 -17.60 1.12 2.06
CA ASP A 75 -18.05 0.99 0.67
C ASP A 75 -19.39 0.26 0.54
N THR A 76 -19.62 -0.82 1.31
CA THR A 76 -20.89 -1.55 1.30
C THR A 76 -22.01 -0.76 1.97
N PHE A 77 -21.69 -0.02 3.03
CA PHE A 77 -22.62 0.90 3.68
C PHE A 77 -23.07 2.03 2.76
N VAL A 78 -22.12 2.68 2.06
CA VAL A 78 -22.41 3.75 1.10
C VAL A 78 -23.24 3.21 -0.06
N TYR A 79 -22.88 2.06 -0.61
CA TYR A 79 -23.64 1.41 -1.69
C TYR A 79 -25.09 1.15 -1.28
N ARG A 80 -25.32 0.56 -0.10
CA ARG A 80 -26.67 0.29 0.42
C ARG A 80 -27.45 1.58 0.67
N SER A 81 -26.82 2.58 1.28
CA SER A 81 -27.45 3.88 1.54
C SER A 81 -27.88 4.58 0.24
N ALA A 82 -27.06 4.47 -0.82
CA ALA A 82 -27.32 5.04 -2.14
C ALA A 82 -28.49 4.36 -2.88
N PHE A 83 -28.50 3.03 -2.91
CA PHE A 83 -29.33 2.26 -3.85
C PHE A 83 -30.49 1.51 -3.18
N LEU A 84 -30.38 1.14 -1.90
CA LEU A 84 -31.38 0.32 -1.20
C LEU A 84 -32.24 1.17 -0.25
N ASP A 85 -31.62 2.07 0.53
CA ASP A 85 -32.33 2.76 1.62
C ASP A 85 -32.92 4.12 1.20
N SER A 86 -32.75 4.54 -0.07
CA SER A 86 -33.26 5.81 -0.61
C SER A 86 -32.84 7.09 0.15
N THR A 87 -31.79 7.00 0.98
CA THR A 87 -31.19 8.15 1.70
C THR A 87 -30.53 9.18 0.77
N GLY A 88 -30.38 8.83 -0.52
CA GLY A 88 -30.08 9.75 -1.61
C GLY A 88 -28.63 9.74 -2.05
N PHE A 89 -28.42 9.95 -3.35
CA PHE A 89 -27.10 10.03 -3.98
C PHE A 89 -26.19 11.07 -3.32
N GLY A 90 -26.76 12.16 -2.78
CA GLY A 90 -26.00 13.23 -2.11
C GLY A 90 -25.18 12.74 -0.92
N PHE A 91 -25.76 11.96 -0.01
CA PHE A 91 -25.05 11.40 1.15
C PHE A 91 -23.89 10.50 0.70
N SER A 92 -24.16 9.64 -0.28
CA SER A 92 -23.19 8.68 -0.82
C SER A 92 -22.02 9.37 -1.53
N THR A 93 -22.29 10.42 -2.29
CA THR A 93 -21.26 11.26 -2.91
C THR A 93 -20.41 11.97 -1.85
N THR A 94 -21.01 12.53 -0.79
CA THR A 94 -20.25 13.18 0.29
C THR A 94 -19.31 12.20 0.98
N VAL A 95 -19.76 10.99 1.29
CA VAL A 95 -18.90 9.96 1.90
C VAL A 95 -17.77 9.55 0.94
N GLY A 96 -18.05 9.40 -0.36
CA GLY A 96 -17.03 9.14 -1.38
C GLY A 96 -15.96 10.24 -1.47
N VAL A 97 -16.37 11.51 -1.39
CA VAL A 97 -15.45 12.66 -1.35
C VAL A 97 -14.61 12.64 -0.07
N LEU A 98 -15.22 12.39 1.10
CA LEU A 98 -14.48 12.27 2.36
C LEU A 98 -13.45 11.13 2.31
N LYS A 99 -13.82 9.98 1.75
CA LYS A 99 -12.90 8.86 1.53
C LYS A 99 -11.72 9.28 0.65
N SER A 100 -11.99 10.04 -0.41
CA SER A 100 -10.96 10.56 -1.32
C SER A 100 -10.00 11.52 -0.62
N VAL A 101 -10.50 12.39 0.26
CA VAL A 101 -9.68 13.31 1.05
C VAL A 101 -8.77 12.56 2.03
N ILE A 102 -9.30 11.52 2.72
CA ILE A 102 -8.51 10.70 3.64
C ILE A 102 -7.42 9.93 2.87
N ASN A 103 -7.77 9.32 1.74
CA ASN A 103 -6.79 8.66 0.86
C ASN A 103 -5.69 9.62 0.40
N PHE A 104 -6.06 10.83 0.01
CA PHE A 104 -5.10 11.86 -0.37
C PHE A 104 -4.18 12.23 0.79
N ALA A 105 -4.71 12.41 2.00
CA ALA A 105 -3.92 12.67 3.20
C ALA A 105 -2.93 11.52 3.49
N PHE A 106 -3.36 10.27 3.36
CA PHE A 106 -2.47 9.11 3.50
C PHE A 106 -1.38 9.07 2.42
N LEU A 107 -1.72 9.36 1.17
CA LEU A 107 -0.76 9.40 0.07
C LEU A 107 0.30 10.47 0.30
N PHE A 108 -0.11 11.67 0.72
CA PHE A 108 0.81 12.76 1.07
C PHE A 108 1.67 12.41 2.28
N GLY A 109 1.08 11.80 3.31
CA GLY A 109 1.82 11.32 4.48
C GLY A 109 2.86 10.27 4.11
N ALA A 110 2.50 9.30 3.28
CA ALA A 110 3.42 8.27 2.78
C ALA A 110 4.52 8.88 1.92
N ASN A 111 4.20 9.80 1.01
CA ASN A 111 5.20 10.51 0.21
C ASN A 111 6.15 11.33 1.08
N TYR A 112 5.63 12.01 2.11
CA TYR A 112 6.43 12.80 3.04
C TYR A 112 7.36 11.92 3.88
N ILE A 113 6.85 10.84 4.48
CA ILE A 113 7.68 9.85 5.20
C ILE A 113 8.76 9.34 4.26
N VAL A 114 8.42 9.08 3.00
CA VAL A 114 9.39 8.60 2.03
C VAL A 114 10.52 9.62 1.81
N LYS A 115 10.17 10.89 1.59
CA LYS A 115 11.16 11.96 1.41
C LYS A 115 12.07 12.15 2.63
N VAL A 116 11.53 11.99 3.84
CA VAL A 116 12.29 12.18 5.08
C VAL A 116 13.22 10.99 5.38
N VAL A 117 12.70 9.76 5.27
CA VAL A 117 13.45 8.54 5.62
C VAL A 117 14.51 8.23 4.57
N TRP A 118 14.21 8.44 3.30
CA TRP A 118 15.12 8.17 2.17
C TRP A 118 15.74 9.44 1.60
N LYS A 119 16.07 10.40 2.50
CA LYS A 119 16.73 11.70 2.27
C LYS A 119 17.41 11.78 0.89
N GLU A 120 16.66 12.33 -0.07
CA GLU A 120 16.98 12.56 -1.48
C GLU A 120 17.54 11.39 -2.30
N GLU A 121 16.65 10.67 -2.99
CA GLU A 121 16.73 10.39 -4.44
C GLU A 121 15.31 10.36 -5.03
N GLY A 122 14.86 11.49 -5.60
CA GLY A 122 13.86 11.56 -6.68
C GLY A 122 12.40 11.18 -6.39
N LEU A 123 11.61 12.18 -5.98
CA LEU A 123 10.41 12.64 -6.70
C LEU A 123 10.32 14.17 -6.60
#